data_AF-A0A1G2DI83-F1
#
_entry.id   AF-A0A1G2DI83-F1
#
_cell.length_a   1.000
_cell.length_b   1.000
_cell.length_c   1.000
_cell.angle_alpha   90.00
_cell.angle_beta   90.00
_cell.angle_gamma   90.00
#
_symmetry.space_group_name_H-M   'P 1'
#
loop_
_entity.id
_entity.type
_entity.pdbx_description
1 polymer ?
#
loop_
_entity_poly.entity_id
_entity_poly.type
_entity_poly.pdbx_seq_one_letter_code
_entity_poly.pdbx_strand_id
1 'polypeptide(L)'
;MKKQPEQLLATIEQAKQDLKNDGLFTAVIFEALSLGAVTSREFARKWGMSQSSVERWRTGLSVPHTALRPRVYRWLKEKFEAKSE
;
A
#
# COMPACT_ATOMS: atom_id res chain seq x y z
N MET A 1 -1.04 -8.18 20.42
CA MET A 1 0.16 -8.20 19.54
C MET A 1 0.19 -6.89 18.76
N LYS A 2 1.01 -5.92 19.18
CA LYS A 2 1.22 -4.67 18.43
C LYS A 2 2.13 -5.02 17.24
N LYS A 3 1.59 -5.39 16.08
CA LYS A 3 2.41 -5.51 14.87
C LYS A 3 3.00 -4.13 14.59
N GLN A 4 4.33 -4.06 14.69
CA GLN A 4 5.06 -2.81 14.79
C GLN A 4 4.95 -2.00 13.50
N PRO A 5 4.98 -0.66 13.60
CA PRO A 5 4.97 0.24 12.45
C PRO A 5 6.07 -0.05 11.42
N GLU A 6 7.18 -0.63 11.86
CA GLU A 6 8.32 -1.05 11.04
C GLU A 6 7.95 -2.06 9.92
N GLN A 7 6.87 -2.83 10.11
CA GLN A 7 6.47 -3.87 9.17
C GLN A 7 6.09 -3.30 7.78
N LEU A 8 5.30 -2.23 7.74
CA LEU A 8 4.89 -1.61 6.47
C LEU A 8 6.09 -1.06 5.70
N LEU A 9 7.03 -0.42 6.39
CA LEU A 9 8.22 0.15 5.76
C LEU A 9 9.12 -0.94 5.20
N ALA A 10 9.33 -2.03 5.95
CA ALA A 10 10.08 -3.18 5.48
C ALA A 10 9.44 -3.82 4.24
N THR A 11 8.12 -4.03 4.25
CA THR A 11 7.39 -4.57 3.10
C THR A 11 7.48 -3.65 1.88
N ILE A 12 7.40 -2.33 2.07
CA ILE A 12 7.59 -1.34 0.99
C ILE A 12 8.99 -1.44 0.39
N GLU A 13 10.05 -1.52 1.21
CA GLU A 13 11.42 -1.61 0.70
C GLU A 13 11.66 -2.94 -0.04
N GLN A 14 11.10 -4.05 0.43
CA GLN A 14 11.14 -5.32 -0.29
C GLN A 14 10.38 -5.23 -1.63
N ALA A 15 9.18 -4.65 -1.64
CA ALA A 15 8.35 -4.51 -2.83
C ALA A 15 8.97 -3.60 -3.90
N LYS A 16 9.84 -2.65 -3.52
CA LYS A 16 10.62 -1.83 -4.46
C LYS A 16 11.68 -2.62 -5.22
N GLN A 17 12.24 -3.68 -4.61
CA GLN A 17 13.26 -4.52 -5.26
C GLN A 17 12.65 -5.43 -6.33
N ASP A 18 11.37 -5.80 -6.17
CA ASP A 18 10.64 -6.63 -7.13
C ASP A 18 9.25 -6.05 -7.44
N LEU A 19 9.23 -5.11 -8.40
CA LEU A 19 8.00 -4.46 -8.85
C LEU A 19 7.03 -5.41 -9.57
N LYS A 20 7.49 -6.60 -10.02
CA LYS A 20 6.64 -7.58 -10.70
C LYS A 20 5.94 -8.52 -9.72
N ASN A 21 6.31 -8.47 -8.44
CA ASN A 21 5.72 -9.31 -7.42
C ASN A 21 4.36 -8.75 -6.95
N ASP A 22 3.29 -9.36 -7.45
CA ASP A 22 1.92 -9.01 -7.12
C ASP A 22 1.58 -9.29 -5.65
N GLY A 23 2.18 -10.32 -5.07
CA GLY A 23 2.03 -10.66 -3.66
C GLY A 23 2.59 -9.56 -2.75
N LEU A 24 3.79 -9.06 -3.06
CA LEU A 24 4.39 -7.94 -2.33
C LEU A 24 3.57 -6.66 -2.47
N PHE A 25 3.08 -6.36 -3.68
CA PHE A 25 2.18 -5.21 -3.86
C PHE A 25 0.93 -5.34 -2.98
N THR A 26 0.27 -6.50 -3.02
CA THR A 26 -0.95 -6.77 -2.25
C THR A 26 -0.68 -6.64 -0.74
N ALA A 27 0.44 -7.18 -0.25
CA ALA A 27 0.86 -7.06 1.14
C ALA A 27 1.04 -5.60 1.56
N VAL A 28 1.69 -4.77 0.75
CA VAL A 28 1.85 -3.33 1.03
C VAL A 28 0.49 -2.64 1.19
N ILE A 29 -0.47 -2.90 0.28
CA ILE A 29 -1.80 -2.29 0.38
C ILE A 29 -2.54 -2.78 1.62
N PHE A 30 -2.50 -4.08 1.88
CA PHE A 30 -3.13 -4.68 3.05
C PHE A 30 -2.60 -4.09 4.35
N GLU A 31 -1.28 -4.00 4.50
CA GLU A 31 -0.64 -3.45 5.69
C GLU A 31 -0.93 -1.96 5.86
N ALA A 32 -0.85 -1.16 4.79
CA ALA A 32 -1.13 0.27 4.85
C ALA A 32 -2.56 0.58 5.33
N LEU A 33 -3.55 -0.20 4.86
CA LEU A 33 -4.94 -0.04 5.27
C LEU A 33 -5.17 -0.59 6.69
N SER A 34 -4.57 -1.73 7.03
CA SER A 34 -4.77 -2.39 8.34
C SER A 34 -4.11 -1.64 9.49
N LEU A 35 -2.96 -1.01 9.24
CA LEU A 35 -2.24 -0.18 10.21
C LEU A 35 -2.78 1.25 10.29
N GLY A 36 -3.79 1.60 9.46
CA GLY A 36 -4.38 2.93 9.46
C GLY A 36 -3.47 4.03 8.90
N ALA A 37 -2.43 3.67 8.14
CA ALA A 37 -1.58 4.61 7.42
C ALA A 37 -2.45 5.53 6.55
N VAL A 38 -3.39 4.93 5.85
CA VAL A 38 -4.41 5.59 5.03
C VAL A 38 -5.72 4.80 5.12
N THR A 39 -6.85 5.46 4.89
CA THR A 39 -8.15 4.80 4.71
C THR A 39 -8.39 4.42 3.25
N SER A 40 -9.27 3.44 2.99
CA SER A 40 -9.65 3.07 1.61
C SER A 40 -10.22 4.26 0.83
N ARG A 41 -10.93 5.18 1.52
CA ARG A 41 -11.48 6.40 0.93
C ARG A 41 -10.39 7.39 0.51
N GLU A 42 -9.39 7.62 1.36
CA GLU A 42 -8.26 8.49 1.03
C GLU A 42 -7.41 7.92 -0.11
N PHE A 43 -7.16 6.62 -0.09
CA PHE A 43 -6.47 5.91 -1.16
C PHE A 43 -7.23 6.05 -2.49
N ALA A 44 -8.54 5.73 -2.48
CA ALA A 44 -9.42 5.86 -3.63
C ALA A 44 -9.38 7.27 -4.24
N ARG A 45 -9.51 8.30 -3.39
CA ARG A 45 -9.43 9.70 -3.81
C ARG A 45 -8.06 10.06 -4.40
N LYS A 46 -6.96 9.59 -3.80
CA LYS A 46 -5.59 9.89 -4.27
C LYS A 46 -5.34 9.37 -5.68
N TRP A 47 -5.85 8.18 -6.00
CA TRP A 47 -5.56 7.50 -7.27
C TRP A 47 -6.71 7.56 -8.27
N GLY A 48 -7.77 8.33 -7.99
CA GLY A 48 -8.91 8.51 -8.89
C GLY A 48 -9.65 7.20 -9.19
N MET A 49 -9.80 6.34 -8.19
CA MET A 49 -10.45 5.03 -8.33
C MET A 49 -11.58 4.82 -7.32
N SER A 50 -12.37 3.77 -7.52
CA SER A 50 -13.42 3.38 -6.57
C SER A 50 -12.83 2.69 -5.33
N GLN A 51 -13.54 2.73 -4.19
CA GLN A 51 -13.15 1.96 -3.01
C GLN A 51 -13.16 0.45 -3.28
N SER A 52 -14.06 -0.03 -4.14
CA SER A 52 -14.07 -1.43 -4.59
C SER A 52 -12.79 -1.80 -5.33
N SER A 53 -12.23 -0.90 -6.15
CA SER A 53 -10.92 -1.10 -6.79
C SER A 53 -9.80 -1.22 -5.76
N VAL A 54 -9.83 -0.40 -4.71
CA VAL A 54 -8.87 -0.48 -3.60
C VAL A 54 -8.97 -1.83 -2.88
N GLU A 55 -10.17 -2.32 -2.62
CA GLU A 55 -10.36 -3.63 -1.98
C GLU A 55 -9.89 -4.79 -2.87
N ARG A 56 -10.07 -4.69 -4.19
CA ARG A 56 -9.51 -5.68 -5.15
C ARG A 56 -7.98 -5.68 -5.13
N TRP A 57 -7.36 -4.51 -5.01
CA TRP A 57 -5.90 -4.39 -4.83
C TRP A 57 -5.43 -4.95 -3.49
N ARG A 58 -6.19 -4.73 -2.42
CA ARG A 58 -5.90 -5.25 -1.08
C ARG A 58 -6.00 -6.78 -1.01
N THR A 59 -6.92 -7.38 -1.75
CA THR A 59 -7.17 -8.83 -1.76
C THR A 59 -6.41 -9.58 -2.85
N GLY A 60 -5.70 -8.87 -3.73
CA GLY A 60 -4.99 -9.46 -4.87
C GLY A 60 -5.90 -9.91 -6.02
N LEU A 61 -7.21 -9.60 -5.98
CA LEU A 61 -8.15 -9.88 -7.08
C LEU A 61 -7.83 -9.08 -8.34
N SER A 62 -7.16 -7.94 -8.19
CA SER A 62 -6.51 -7.23 -9.27
C SER A 62 -5.32 -6.46 -8.72
N VAL A 63 -4.37 -6.11 -9.58
CA VAL A 63 -3.21 -5.29 -9.22
C VAL A 63 -2.99 -4.23 -10.30
N PRO A 64 -2.38 -3.08 -9.97
CA PRO A 64 -2.04 -2.11 -10.99
C PRO A 64 -0.90 -2.60 -11.86
N HIS A 65 -0.80 -1.97 -13.02
CA HIS A 65 0.38 -2.05 -13.87
C HIS A 65 1.65 -1.71 -13.06
N THR A 66 2.74 -2.44 -13.31
CA THR A 66 4.01 -2.36 -12.56
C THR A 66 4.57 -0.94 -12.51
N ALA A 67 4.41 -0.16 -13.57
CA ALA A 67 4.84 1.24 -13.66
C ALA A 67 4.20 2.17 -12.60
N LEU A 68 3.01 1.84 -12.08
CA LEU A 68 2.33 2.67 -11.07
C LEU A 68 2.85 2.39 -9.65
N ARG A 69 3.37 1.19 -9.40
CA ARG A 69 3.72 0.70 -8.06
C ARG A 69 4.73 1.58 -7.32
N PRO A 70 5.83 2.07 -7.94
CA PRO A 70 6.78 2.95 -7.25
C PRO A 70 6.14 4.22 -6.70
N ARG A 71 5.16 4.79 -7.41
CA ARG A 71 4.44 5.99 -6.97
C ARG A 71 3.53 5.68 -5.78
N VAL A 72 2.87 4.51 -5.80
CA VAL A 72 2.04 4.03 -4.68
C VAL A 72 2.90 3.81 -3.44
N TYR A 73 4.03 3.12 -3.57
CA TYR A 73 4.93 2.84 -2.47
C TYR A 73 5.50 4.11 -1.83
N ARG A 74 5.96 5.06 -2.65
CA ARG A 74 6.46 6.35 -2.16
C ARG A 74 5.40 7.09 -1.35
N TRP A 75 4.19 7.22 -1.91
CA TRP A 75 3.11 7.94 -1.24
C TRP A 75 2.67 7.28 0.06
N LEU A 76 2.60 5.95 0.11
CA LEU A 76 2.27 5.22 1.34
C LEU A 76 3.34 5.38 2.42
N LYS A 77 4.62 5.38 2.03
CA LYS A 77 5.74 5.64 2.95
C LYS A 77 5.62 7.04 3.58
N GLU A 78 5.45 8.07 2.75
CA GLU A 78 5.26 9.46 3.22
C GLU A 78 4.06 9.59 4.17
N LYS A 79 2.94 8.93 3.85
CA LYS A 79 1.73 8.94 4.70
C LYS A 79 1.92 8.25 6.03
N PHE A 80 2.71 7.18 6.05
CA PHE A 80 2.95 6.42 7.25
C PHE A 80 3.92 7.12 8.20
N GLU A 81 5.01 7.68 7.65
CA GLU A 81 5.99 8.47 8.40
C GLU A 81 5.32 9.70 9.02
N ALA A 82 4.52 10.46 8.26
CA ALA A 82 3.82 11.65 8.75
C ALA A 82 2.74 11.39 9.83
N LYS A 83 2.32 10.13 10.04
CA LYS A 83 1.40 9.73 11.11
C LYS A 83 2.10 9.18 12.35
N SER A 84 3.39 8.87 12.23
CA SER A 84 4.20 8.31 13.30
C SER A 84 4.93 9.39 14.11
N GLU A 85 4.91 10.64 13.62
CA GLU A 85 5.28 11.88 14.33
C GLU A 85 4.08 12.43 15.14
#